data_AF-A0A519WTZ2-F1
#
_entry.id   AF-A0A519WTZ2-F1
#
_cell.length_a   1.000
_cell.length_b   1.000
_cell.length_c   1.000
_cell.angle_alpha   90.00
_cell.angle_beta   90.00
_cell.angle_gamma   90.00
#
_symmetry.space_group_name_H-M   'P 1'
#
loop_
_entity.id
_entity.type
_entity.pdbx_description
1 polymer ?
#
loop_
_entity_poly.entity_id
_entity_poly.type
_entity_poly.pdbx_seq_one_letter_code
_entity_poly.pdbx_strand_id
1 'polypeptide(L)' 'MGLITFTNRGIYCDQGDFYIDPWHPVNLAVTTHGHADHVKGG' A
#
# COMPACT_ATOMS: atom_id res chain seq x y z
N MET A 1 16.38 -10.97 -0.43
CA MET A 1 14.94 -10.66 -0.55
C MET A 1 14.77 -9.16 -0.62
N GLY A 2 13.94 -8.65 -1.52
CA GLY A 2 13.56 -7.23 -1.51
C GLY A 2 12.67 -6.92 -0.31
N LEU A 3 12.78 -5.71 0.24
CA LEU A 3 11.96 -5.24 1.37
C LEU A 3 10.48 -5.08 0.96
N ILE A 4 10.24 -4.76 -0.30
CA ILE A 4 8.92 -4.54 -0.88
C ILE A 4 8.76 -5.33 -2.17
N THR A 5 7.51 -5.67 -2.50
CA THR A 5 7.11 -6.31 -3.77
C THR A 5 5.96 -5.55 -4.42
N PHE A 6 5.99 -5.42 -5.73
CA PHE A 6 4.87 -4.88 -6.49
C PHE A 6 3.83 -5.96 -6.77
N THR A 7 2.56 -5.61 -6.57
CA THR A 7 1.42 -6.47 -6.85
C THR A 7 0.40 -5.70 -7.70
N ASN A 8 -0.68 -6.35 -8.11
CA ASN A 8 -1.81 -5.65 -8.73
C ASN A 8 -2.51 -4.67 -7.76
N ARG A 9 -2.33 -4.81 -6.44
CA ARG A 9 -2.95 -3.94 -5.42
C ARG A 9 -2.07 -2.77 -4.99
N GLY A 10 -0.77 -2.78 -5.33
CA GLY A 10 0.20 -1.74 -4.94
C GLY A 10 1.50 -2.32 -4.41
N ILE A 11 2.18 -1.53 -3.56
CA ILE A 11 3.49 -1.85 -2.96
C ILE A 11 3.26 -2.60 -1.64
N TYR A 12 3.65 -3.87 -1.57
CA TYR A 12 3.45 -4.72 -0.39
C TYR A 12 4.76 -4.91 0.39
N CYS A 13 4.69 -4.76 1.72
CA CYS A 13 5.77 -5.06 2.65
C CYS A 13 5.42 -6.31 3.46
N ASP A 14 6.16 -7.40 3.25
CA ASP A 14 5.89 -8.68 3.91
C ASP A 14 6.21 -8.66 5.41
N GLN A 15 7.26 -7.94 5.80
CA GLN A 15 7.68 -7.86 7.21
C GLN A 15 6.67 -7.13 8.10
N GLY A 16 5.87 -6.24 7.51
CA GLY A 16 4.86 -5.46 8.22
C GLY A 16 3.41 -5.86 7.92
N ASP A 17 3.19 -6.78 6.97
CA ASP A 17 1.87 -7.18 6.47
C ASP A 17 0.96 -5.99 6.14
N PHE A 18 1.46 -5.07 5.31
CA PHE A 18 0.70 -3.91 4.86
C PHE A 18 1.02 -3.51 3.43
N TYR A 19 0.12 -2.71 2.85
CA TYR A 19 0.35 -2.03 1.59
C TYR A 19 0.67 -0.55 1.82
N ILE A 20 1.62 -0.03 1.05
CA ILE A 20 1.95 1.39 1.00
C ILE A 20 1.19 2.01 -0.17
N ASP A 21 0.39 3.05 0.11
CA ASP A 21 -0.38 3.80 -0.89
C ASP A 21 -1.07 2.91 -1.95
N PRO A 22 -1.94 1.96 -1.54
CA PRO A 22 -2.49 0.95 -2.42
C PRO A 22 -3.40 1.53 -3.51
N TRP A 23 -3.45 0.84 -4.65
CA TRP A 23 -4.31 1.21 -5.78
C TRP A 23 -5.71 0.59 -5.70
N HIS A 24 -5.87 -0.44 -4.86
CA HIS A 24 -7.12 -1.17 -4.63
C HIS A 24 -7.36 -1.36 -3.12
N PRO A 25 -8.59 -1.67 -2.68
CA PRO A 25 -8.87 -1.97 -1.27
C PRO A 25 -8.00 -3.11 -0.72
N VAL A 26 -7.52 -2.93 0.50
CA VAL A 26 -6.62 -3.85 1.23
C VAL A 26 -6.97 -3.83 2.71
N ASN A 27 -6.51 -4.84 3.46
CA ASN A 27 -6.79 -4.94 4.90
C ASN A 27 -6.08 -3.84 5.72
N LEU A 28 -4.84 -3.50 5.35
CA LEU A 28 -4.05 -2.48 6.03
C LEU A 28 -3.28 -1.64 5.02
N ALA A 29 -3.60 -0.34 4.98
CA ALA A 29 -2.95 0.66 4.16
C ALA A 29 -2.13 1.60 5.04
N VAL A 30 -0.84 1.73 4.73
CA VAL A 30 0.02 2.78 5.25
C VAL A 30 0.07 3.90 4.20
N THR A 31 -0.52 5.03 4.55
CA THR A 31 -0.48 6.22 3.71
C THR A 31 0.79 7.01 3.98
N THR A 32 1.56 7.33 2.93
CA THR A 32 2.80 8.11 3.10
C THR A 32 2.54 9.57 3.45
N HIS A 33 1.54 10.19 2.82
CA HIS A 33 1.10 11.56 3.09
C HIS A 33 -0.31 11.83 2.56
N GLY A 34 -0.90 12.94 2.99
CA GLY A 34 -2.31 13.28 2.74
C GLY A 34 -2.60 13.95 1.39
N HIS A 35 -2.12 13.39 0.28
CA HIS A 35 -2.59 13.78 -1.06
C HIS A 35 -3.63 12.81 -1.62
N ALA A 36 -4.54 13.32 -2.46
CA ALA A 36 -5.69 12.57 -2.96
C ALA A 36 -5.32 11.35 -3.84
N ASP A 37 -4.13 11.34 -4.43
CA ASP A 37 -3.60 10.21 -5.20
C ASP A 37 -3.08 9.07 -4.31
N HIS A 38 -2.74 9.36 -3.05
CA HIS A 38 -2.33 8.39 -2.03
C HIS A 38 -3.49 7.96 -1.10
N VAL A 39 -4.50 8.82 -0.94
CA VAL A 39 -5.65 8.59 -0.05
C VAL A 39 -6.90 8.37 -0.88
N LYS A 40 -7.13 7.11 -1.26
CA LYS A 40 -8.34 6.68 -1.97
C LYS A 40 -9.32 6.04 -1.00
N GLY A 41 -10.59 6.43 -1.09
CA GLY A 41 -11.66 5.71 -0.40
C GLY A 41 -11.75 4.29 -0.95
N GLY A 42 -11.77 3.32 -0.04
CA GLY A 42 -11.92 1.89 -0.33
C GLY A 42 -13.38 1.46 -0.28
#